data_AF-A0A3B9Y0E8-F1
#
_entry.id   AF-A0A3B9Y0E8-F1
#
_cell.length_a   1.000
_cell.length_b   1.000
_cell.length_c   1.000
_cell.angle_alpha   90.00
_cell.angle_beta   90.00
_cell.angle_gamma   90.00
#
_symmetry.space_group_name_H-M   'P 1'
#
loop_
_entity.id
_entity.type
_entity.pdbx_description
1 polymer ?
#
loop_
_entity_poly.entity_id
_entity_poly.type
_entity_poly.pdbx_seq_one_letter_code
_entity_poly.pdbx_strand_id
1 'polypeptide(L)'
;MCFVLYFASENSRIILYLFPPDPADILVIDHDVARELQELLTSLGDYQGAISGSYDNVTRDAFRKFSGRENLEERWFEDARIDRIVLEYLRQKATS
;
A
#
# COMPACT_ATOMS: atom_id res chain seq x y z
N MET A 1 10.46 -10.39 -29.18
CA MET A 1 11.07 -10.98 -27.98
C MET A 1 11.29 -9.84 -26.99
N CYS A 2 10.39 -9.71 -26.01
CA CYS A 2 10.25 -8.51 -25.17
C CYS A 2 11.31 -8.55 -24.06
N PHE A 3 12.44 -7.88 -24.28
CA PHE A 3 13.52 -7.74 -23.29
C PHE A 3 13.20 -6.75 -22.15
N VAL A 4 12.03 -6.09 -22.19
CA VAL A 4 11.65 -5.03 -21.23
C VAL A 4 11.09 -5.59 -19.91
N LEU A 5 10.68 -6.86 -19.88
CA LEU A 5 10.08 -7.45 -18.67
C LEU A 5 11.12 -7.83 -17.60
N TYR A 6 12.40 -8.01 -17.95
CA TYR A 6 13.41 -8.53 -17.00
C TYR A 6 14.14 -7.46 -16.19
N PHE A 7 13.99 -6.17 -16.52
CA PHE A 7 14.65 -5.06 -15.80
C PHE A 7 13.72 -4.26 -14.88
N ALA A 8 12.40 -4.54 -14.89
CA ALA A 8 11.43 -3.78 -14.09
C ALA A 8 11.45 -4.17 -12.59
N SER A 9 11.97 -5.34 -12.23
CA SER A 9 11.98 -5.85 -10.86
C SER A 9 12.86 -5.06 -9.88
N GLU A 10 13.78 -4.22 -10.35
CA GLU A 10 14.78 -3.57 -9.48
C GLU A 10 14.38 -2.15 -9.04
N ASN A 11 13.27 -1.59 -9.53
CA ASN A 11 12.88 -0.22 -9.20
C ASN A 11 11.37 -0.08 -8.96
N SER A 12 10.90 -0.55 -7.80
CA SER A 12 9.49 -0.51 -7.36
C SER A 12 8.85 0.88 -7.48
N ARG A 13 9.65 1.96 -7.39
CA ARG A 13 9.19 3.35 -7.57
C ARG A 13 8.72 3.65 -8.99
N ILE A 14 9.37 3.13 -10.03
CA ILE A 14 8.93 3.35 -11.42
C ILE A 14 7.61 2.63 -11.65
N ILE A 15 7.49 1.40 -11.14
CA ILE A 15 6.26 0.61 -11.33
C ILE A 15 5.07 1.32 -10.68
N LEU A 16 5.23 1.78 -9.44
CA LEU A 16 4.19 2.44 -8.66
C LEU A 16 3.50 3.60 -9.41
N TYR A 17 4.24 4.39 -10.20
CA TYR A 17 3.71 5.57 -10.87
C TYR A 17 3.43 5.41 -12.37
N LEU A 18 4.00 4.40 -13.04
CA LEU A 18 3.97 4.32 -14.51
C LEU A 18 3.04 3.23 -15.06
N PHE A 19 2.74 2.20 -14.27
CA PHE A 19 1.91 1.08 -14.70
C PHE A 19 0.65 0.96 -13.84
N PRO A 20 -0.43 0.30 -14.30
CA PRO A 20 -1.54 -0.08 -13.43
C PRO A 20 -1.14 -1.23 -12.47
N PRO A 21 -1.92 -1.49 -11.40
CA PRO A 21 -1.71 -2.66 -10.53
C PRO A 21 -1.92 -3.97 -11.29
N ASP A 22 -1.02 -4.93 -11.10
CA ASP A 22 -1.21 -6.29 -11.57
C ASP A 22 -2.27 -6.96 -10.68
N PRO A 23 -3.34 -7.56 -11.21
CA PRO A 23 -4.32 -8.29 -10.42
C PRO A 23 -3.72 -9.38 -9.52
N ALA A 24 -2.57 -9.97 -9.89
CA ALA A 24 -1.85 -10.94 -9.07
C ALA A 24 -1.19 -10.32 -7.83
N ASP A 25 -0.98 -9.00 -7.84
CA ASP A 25 -0.39 -8.24 -6.73
C ASP A 25 -1.44 -7.60 -5.82
N ILE A 26 -2.73 -7.78 -6.11
CA ILE A 26 -3.80 -7.28 -5.25
C ILE A 26 -4.03 -8.28 -4.13
N LEU A 27 -3.66 -7.87 -2.92
CA LEU A 27 -3.82 -8.64 -1.70
C LEU A 27 -5.13 -8.28 -1.01
N VAL A 28 -5.75 -9.26 -0.35
CA VAL A 28 -6.81 -9.01 0.62
C VAL A 28 -6.18 -8.50 1.90
N ILE A 29 -6.78 -7.46 2.49
CA ILE A 29 -6.40 -6.95 3.81
C ILE A 29 -7.05 -7.88 4.85
N ASP A 30 -6.36 -8.96 5.18
CA ASP A 30 -6.70 -9.82 6.31
C ASP A 30 -6.24 -9.22 7.65
N HIS A 31 -6.35 -9.98 8.73
CA HIS A 31 -5.97 -9.50 10.06
C HIS A 31 -4.51 -9.05 10.16
N ASP A 32 -3.60 -9.81 9.55
CA ASP A 32 -2.17 -9.58 9.69
C ASP A 32 -1.73 -8.41 8.80
N VAL A 33 -2.28 -8.33 7.58
CA VAL A 33 -2.08 -7.18 6.69
C VAL A 33 -2.70 -5.91 7.29
N ALA A 34 -3.88 -5.98 7.91
CA ALA A 34 -4.51 -4.84 8.57
C ALA A 34 -3.65 -4.34 9.73
N ARG A 35 -3.14 -5.25 10.55
CA ARG A 35 -2.28 -4.93 11.68
C ARG A 35 -0.99 -4.25 11.21
N GLU A 36 -0.33 -4.82 10.21
CA GLU A 36 0.88 -4.26 9.62
C GLU A 36 0.61 -2.87 9.03
N LEU A 37 -0.49 -2.70 8.29
CA LEU A 37 -0.88 -1.42 7.72
C LEU A 37 -1.09 -0.35 8.80
N GLN A 38 -1.75 -0.70 9.91
CA GLN A 38 -1.93 0.21 11.05
C GLN A 38 -0.58 0.59 11.68
N GLU A 39 0.33 -0.35 11.87
CA GLU A 39 1.68 -0.11 12.41
C GLU A 39 2.47 0.84 11.50
N LEU A 40 2.45 0.59 10.18
CA LEU A 40 3.12 1.44 9.19
C LEU A 40 2.52 2.85 9.15
N LEU A 41 1.20 2.99 9.03
CA LEU A 41 0.54 4.30 9.02
C LEU A 41 0.74 5.06 10.34
N THR A 42 0.87 4.36 11.47
CA THR A 42 1.21 5.00 12.76
C THR A 42 2.61 5.58 12.72
N SER A 43 3.60 4.82 12.23
CA SER A 43 4.99 5.29 12.12
C SER A 43 5.13 6.50 11.20
N LEU A 44 4.31 6.57 10.15
CA LEU A 44 4.26 7.68 9.20
C LEU A 44 3.44 8.88 9.69
N GLY A 45 2.74 8.74 10.82
CA GLY A 45 1.91 9.80 11.40
C GLY A 45 0.53 9.97 10.74
N ASP A 46 0.11 9.05 9.86
CA ASP A 46 -1.19 9.09 9.18
C ASP A 46 -2.30 8.35 9.97
N TYR A 47 -1.94 7.52 10.96
CA TYR A 47 -2.88 6.80 11.82
C TYR A 47 -2.59 7.02 13.32
N GLN A 48 -3.65 7.26 14.10
CA GLN A 48 -3.59 7.46 15.57
C GLN A 48 -4.56 6.53 16.33
N GLY A 49 -5.16 5.56 15.64
CA GLY A 49 -6.08 4.60 16.25
C GLY A 49 -5.35 3.43 16.94
N ALA A 50 -6.12 2.49 17.46
CA ALA A 50 -5.57 1.26 18.03
C ALA A 50 -5.08 0.30 16.92
N ILE A 51 -4.00 -0.43 17.20
CA ILE A 51 -3.54 -1.53 16.35
C ILE A 51 -4.41 -2.76 16.67
N SER A 52 -5.53 -2.88 15.97
CA SER A 52 -6.56 -3.90 16.20
C SER A 52 -6.48 -5.09 15.24
N GLY A 53 -5.75 -4.95 14.12
CA GLY A 53 -5.79 -5.94 13.04
C GLY A 53 -7.14 -6.00 12.30
N SER A 54 -8.01 -5.01 12.51
CA SER A 54 -9.27 -4.89 11.77
C SER A 54 -9.19 -3.73 10.79
N TYR A 55 -9.47 -3.99 9.51
CA TYR A 55 -9.58 -2.93 8.49
C TYR A 55 -10.92 -2.20 8.61
N ASP A 56 -11.03 -1.39 9.66
CA ASP A 56 -12.22 -0.59 9.97
C ASP A 56 -12.24 0.75 9.23
N ASN A 57 -13.31 1.53 9.44
CA ASN A 57 -13.46 2.83 8.78
C ASN A 57 -12.32 3.80 9.13
N VAL A 58 -11.77 3.74 10.35
CA VAL A 58 -10.68 4.62 10.79
C VAL A 58 -9.40 4.27 10.06
N THR A 59 -9.08 2.98 9.95
CA THR A 59 -7.92 2.46 9.21
C THR A 59 -8.05 2.77 7.72
N ARG A 60 -9.24 2.58 7.13
CA ARG A 60 -9.52 2.91 5.73
C ARG A 60 -9.34 4.40 5.45
N ASP A 61 -9.85 5.27 6.32
CA ASP A 61 -9.72 6.73 6.14
C ASP A 61 -8.26 7.19 6.25
N ALA A 62 -7.49 6.60 7.17
CA ALA A 62 -6.06 6.86 7.28
C ALA A 62 -5.31 6.39 6.03
N PHE A 63 -5.61 5.18 5.53
CA PHE A 63 -4.99 4.66 4.32
C PHE A 63 -5.35 5.53 3.10
N ARG A 64 -6.61 5.95 2.97
CA ARG A 64 -7.04 6.86 1.90
C ARG A 64 -6.30 8.21 1.94
N LYS A 65 -6.12 8.79 3.13
CA LYS A 65 -5.37 10.04 3.32
C LYS A 65 -3.91 9.88 2.92
N PHE A 66 -3.28 8.79 3.35
CA PHE A 66 -1.92 8.45 2.94
C PHE A 66 -1.83 8.32 1.41
N SER A 67 -2.72 7.55 0.79
CA SER A 67 -2.75 7.37 -0.67
C SER A 67 -2.90 8.71 -1.39
N GLY A 68 -3.76 9.61 -0.93
CA GLY A 68 -3.89 10.95 -1.53
C GLY A 68 -2.65 11.82 -1.35
N ARG A 69 -2.01 11.78 -0.17
CA ARG A 69 -0.76 12.51 0.10
C ARG A 69 0.39 12.05 -0.80
N GLU A 70 0.40 10.77 -1.18
CA GLU A 70 1.42 10.14 -2.01
C GLU A 70 1.07 10.06 -3.51
N ASN A 71 -0.08 10.62 -3.90
CA ASN A 71 -0.63 10.57 -5.26
C ASN A 71 -0.82 9.12 -5.78
N LEU A 72 -1.40 8.27 -4.94
CA LEU A 72 -1.67 6.84 -5.15
C LEU A 72 -3.18 6.52 -5.19
N GLU A 73 -4.05 7.52 -5.40
CA GLU A 73 -5.50 7.35 -5.39
C GLU A 73 -5.97 6.33 -6.43
N GLU A 74 -5.30 6.25 -7.58
CA GLU A 74 -5.62 5.30 -8.66
C GLU A 74 -5.31 3.84 -8.29
N ARG A 75 -4.48 3.61 -7.26
CA ARG A 75 -4.11 2.29 -6.74
C ARG A 75 -4.79 1.96 -5.40
N TRP A 76 -5.59 2.88 -4.87
CA TRP A 76 -6.33 2.66 -3.64
C TRP A 76 -7.68 2.00 -3.93
N PHE A 77 -8.04 1.02 -3.11
CA PHE A 77 -9.30 0.30 -3.23
C PHE A 77 -10.22 0.66 -2.06
N GLU A 78 -11.52 0.84 -2.35
CA GLU A 78 -12.52 1.19 -1.32
C GLU A 78 -12.84 0.01 -0.39
N ASP A 79 -12.68 -1.21 -0.89
CA ASP A 79 -12.83 -2.45 -0.13
C ASP A 79 -11.52 -2.85 0.59
N ALA A 80 -11.53 -4.01 1.25
CA ALA A 80 -10.39 -4.52 2.02
C ALA A 80 -9.32 -5.13 1.09
N ARG A 81 -8.77 -4.33 0.17
CA ARG A 81 -7.70 -4.73 -0.74
C ARG A 81 -6.59 -3.69 -0.79
N ILE A 82 -5.38 -4.18 -1.02
CA ILE A 82 -4.18 -3.36 -1.17
C ILE A 82 -3.29 -3.94 -2.26
N ASP A 83 -2.69 -3.08 -3.05
CA ASP A 83 -1.63 -3.46 -3.98
C ASP A 83 -0.34 -3.77 -3.19
N ARG A 84 0.24 -4.95 -3.40
CA ARG A 84 1.49 -5.40 -2.78
C ARG A 84 2.61 -4.38 -2.94
N ILE A 85 2.68 -3.68 -4.08
CA ILE A 85 3.70 -2.65 -4.33
C ILE A 85 3.48 -1.43 -3.44
N VAL A 86 2.23 -1.05 -3.16
CA VAL A 86 1.89 0.02 -2.21
C VAL A 86 2.27 -0.38 -0.79
N LEU A 87 2.03 -1.64 -0.40
CA LEU A 87 2.44 -2.15 0.91
C LEU A 87 3.98 -2.16 1.06
N GLU A 88 4.70 -2.59 0.04
CA GLU A 88 6.17 -2.51 0.00
C GLU A 88 6.67 -1.06 0.08
N TYR A 89 6.00 -0.13 -0.60
CA TYR A 89 6.32 1.29 -0.52
C TYR A 89 6.14 1.85 0.90
N LEU A 90 5.04 1.50 1.58
CA LEU A 90 4.80 1.86 2.99
C LEU A 90 5.92 1.35 3.90
N ARG A 91 6.32 0.08 3.76
CA ARG A 91 7.43 -0.53 4.53
C ARG A 91 8.74 0.22 4.37
N GLN A 92 9.10 0.52 3.12
CA GLN A 92 10.32 1.28 2.80
C GLN A 92 10.27 2.68 3.41
N LYS A 93 9.13 3.36 3.32
CA LYS A 93 8.96 4.73 3.81
C LYS A 93 9.00 4.81 5.34
N ALA A 94 8.44 3.82 6.03
CA ALA A 94 8.46 3.75 7.50
C ALA A 94 9.86 3.47 8.08
N THR A 95 10.77 2.93 7.27
CA THR A 95 12.14 2.59 7.70
C THR A 95 13.16 3.70 7.37
N SER A 96 12.75 4.73 6.63
CA SER A 96 13.64 5.73 6.03
C SER A 96 13.81 7.01 6.85
#